data_AF-A0A1D7VZU4-F1
#
_entry.id   AF-A0A1D7VZU4-F1
#
_cell.length_a   1.000
_cell.length_b   1.000
_cell.length_c   1.000
_cell.angle_alpha   90.00
_cell.angle_beta   90.00
_cell.angle_gamma   90.00
#
_symmetry.space_group_name_H-M   'P 1'
#
loop_
_entity.id
_entity.type
_entity.pdbx_description
1 polymer ?
#
loop_
_entity_poly.entity_id
_entity_poly.type
_entity_poly.pdbx_seq_one_letter_code
_entity_poly.pdbx_strand_id
1 'polypeptide(L)'
;MNELSAHDRMILDLEKTEHTSAARDALCRHIELPLDKYTVVLEGIVDTDAAYSYAPDVVNRVRHLRAERFAFERRHGRWKSRAFQ
;
A
#
# COMPACT_ATOMS: atom_id res chain seq x y z
N MET A 1 -3.08 -19.94 -2.30
CA MET A 1 -3.29 -18.82 -1.37
C MET A 1 -1.97 -18.08 -1.26
N ASN A 2 -1.96 -16.77 -1.48
CA ASN A 2 -0.74 -15.99 -1.27
C ASN A 2 -0.66 -15.71 0.24
N GLU A 3 0.16 -16.47 0.96
CA GLU A 3 0.26 -16.32 2.42
C GLU A 3 1.02 -15.04 2.76
N LEU A 4 0.55 -14.32 3.79
CA LEU A 4 1.26 -13.15 4.29
C LEU A 4 2.54 -13.58 5.01
N SER A 5 3.67 -13.01 4.62
CA SER A 5 4.93 -13.17 5.36
C SER A 5 4.86 -12.45 6.71
N ALA A 6 5.86 -12.70 7.57
CA ALA A 6 5.99 -11.97 8.83
C ALA A 6 6.11 -10.45 8.60
N HIS A 7 6.90 -10.04 7.60
CA HIS A 7 7.07 -8.63 7.27
C HIS A 7 5.78 -7.99 6.75
N ASP A 8 4.99 -8.71 5.94
CA ASP A 8 3.70 -8.21 5.46
C ASP A 8 2.73 -7.95 6.61
N ARG A 9 2.69 -8.86 7.58
CA ARG A 9 1.85 -8.68 8.78
C ARG A 9 2.30 -7.47 9.60
N MET A 10 3.62 -7.29 9.78
CA MET A 10 4.15 -6.12 10.49
C MET A 10 3.79 -4.80 9.79
N ILE A 11 3.83 -4.77 8.46
CA ILE A 11 3.41 -3.61 7.66
C ILE A 11 1.91 -3.34 7.87
N LEU A 12 1.07 -4.37 7.79
CA LEU A 12 -0.38 -4.24 8.00
C LEU A 12 -0.72 -3.82 9.44
N ASP A 13 -0.02 -4.36 10.44
CA ASP A 13 -0.23 -4.01 11.85
C ASP A 13 0.17 -2.56 12.14
N LEU A 14 1.28 -2.08 11.55
CA LEU A 14 1.62 -0.66 11.63
C LEU A 14 0.53 0.22 11.03
N GLU A 15 -0.01 -0.16 9.87
CA GLU A 15 -1.07 0.61 9.22
C GLU A 15 -2.38 0.63 10.03
N LYS A 16 -2.62 -0.38 10.87
CA LYS A 16 -3.77 -0.42 11.80
C LYS A 16 -3.62 0.55 12.96
N THR A 17 -2.41 0.74 13.49
CA THR A 17 -2.18 1.49 14.72
C THR A 17 -1.70 2.93 14.45
N GLU A 18 -0.55 3.07 13.81
CA GLU A 18 0.20 4.33 13.70
C GLU A 18 0.81 4.46 12.32
N HIS A 19 -0.02 4.77 11.32
CA HIS A 19 0.38 4.99 9.92
C HIS A 19 1.12 6.34 9.70
N THR A 20 1.88 6.80 10.69
CA THR A 20 2.67 8.03 10.64
C THR A 20 3.98 7.82 9.87
N SER A 21 4.55 8.89 9.31
CA SER A 21 5.83 8.81 8.59
C SER A 21 6.97 8.30 9.48
N ALA A 22 7.05 8.74 10.73
CA ALA A 22 8.11 8.34 11.65
C ALA A 22 8.05 6.85 12.01
N ALA A 23 6.84 6.30 12.19
CA ALA A 23 6.66 4.89 12.47
C ALA A 23 6.97 4.01 11.25
N ARG A 24 6.62 4.48 10.04
CA ARG A 24 7.01 3.83 8.78
C ARG A 24 8.52 3.79 8.60
N ASP A 25 9.21 4.90 8.88
CA ASP A 25 10.68 4.96 8.84
C ASP A 25 11.31 3.98 9.82
N ALA A 26 10.81 3.92 11.06
CA ALA A 26 11.29 3.01 12.09
C ALA A 26 11.08 1.54 11.68
N LEU A 27 9.90 1.19 11.17
CA LEU A 27 9.61 -0.16 10.69
C LEU A 27 10.49 -0.52 9.49
N CYS A 28 10.61 0.36 8.50
CA CYS A 28 11.45 0.14 7.32
C CYS A 28 12.90 -0.19 7.68
N ARG A 29 13.48 0.54 8.64
CA ARG A 29 14.82 0.23 9.17
C ARG A 29 14.89 -1.13 9.86
N HIS A 30 13.83 -1.51 10.58
CA HIS A 30 13.78 -2.76 11.32
C HIS A 30 13.69 -4.01 10.43
N ILE A 31 12.91 -3.93 9.33
CA ILE A 31 12.73 -5.04 8.38
C ILE A 31 13.65 -4.94 7.14
N GLU A 32 14.62 -4.03 7.18
CA GLU A 32 15.57 -3.75 6.07
C GLU A 32 14.89 -3.41 4.73
N LEU A 33 13.71 -2.79 4.78
CA LEU A 33 12.97 -2.33 3.60
C LEU A 33 13.36 -0.88 3.27
N PRO A 34 13.79 -0.56 2.04
CA PRO A 34 13.97 0.82 1.63
C PRO A 34 12.66 1.61 1.70
N LEU A 35 12.71 2.80 2.31
CA LEU A 35 11.51 3.61 2.58
C LEU A 35 10.74 3.98 1.29
N ASP A 36 11.45 4.23 0.20
CA ASP A 36 10.85 4.52 -1.12
C ASP A 36 10.04 3.34 -1.68
N LYS A 37 10.31 2.12 -1.21
CA LYS A 37 9.58 0.91 -1.59
C LYS A 37 8.38 0.63 -0.72
N TYR A 38 8.26 1.26 0.45
CA TYR A 38 7.19 0.98 1.41
C TYR A 38 5.80 1.06 0.78
N THR A 39 5.51 2.15 0.07
CA THR A 39 4.21 2.34 -0.59
C THR A 39 3.92 1.28 -1.64
N VAL A 40 4.93 0.91 -2.45
CA VAL A 40 4.78 -0.11 -3.50
C VAL A 40 4.53 -1.49 -2.90
N VAL A 41 5.25 -1.83 -1.82
CA VAL A 41 5.06 -3.09 -1.09
C VAL A 41 3.68 -3.14 -0.45
N LEU A 42 3.27 -2.07 0.22
CA LEU A 42 1.93 -1.97 0.82
C LEU A 42 0.83 -2.13 -0.24
N GLU A 43 0.95 -1.43 -1.38
CA GLU A 43 0.01 -1.57 -2.50
C GLU A 43 -0.04 -3.01 -3.04
N GLY A 44 1.10 -3.71 -3.12
CA GLY A 44 1.15 -5.12 -3.52
C GLY A 44 0.52 -6.08 -2.50
N ILE A 45 0.72 -5.84 -1.20
CA ILE A 45 0.14 -6.66 -0.12
C ILE A 45 -1.39 -6.56 -0.16
N VAL A 46 -1.94 -5.34 -0.24
CA VAL A 46 -3.40 -5.12 -0.19
C VAL A 46 -4.15 -5.62 -1.43
N ASP A 47 -3.44 -5.99 -2.49
CA ASP A 47 -4.02 -6.61 -3.69
C ASP A 47 -4.24 -8.13 -3.51
N THR A 48 -3.90 -8.71 -2.35
CA THR A 48 -4.08 -10.14 -2.03
C THR A 48 -5.30 -10.44 -1.14
N ASP A 49 -5.91 -11.62 -1.32
CA ASP A 49 -7.03 -12.09 -0.48
C ASP A 49 -6.64 -12.32 0.99
N ALA A 50 -5.38 -12.72 1.23
CA ALA A 50 -4.88 -12.93 2.58
C ALA A 50 -4.77 -11.63 3.36
N ALA A 51 -4.36 -10.54 2.71
CA ALA A 51 -4.38 -9.21 3.32
C ALA A 51 -5.80 -8.76 3.66
N TYR A 52 -6.77 -8.98 2.76
CA TYR A 52 -8.17 -8.65 3.03
C TYR A 52 -8.74 -9.44 4.21
N SER A 53 -8.39 -10.73 4.31
CA SER A 53 -8.80 -11.57 5.44
C SER A 53 -8.17 -11.15 6.77
N TYR A 54 -6.94 -10.61 6.74
CA TYR A 54 -6.18 -10.24 7.92
C TYR A 54 -6.48 -8.82 8.44
N ALA A 55 -6.57 -7.84 7.52
CA ALA A 55 -6.71 -6.43 7.84
C ALA A 55 -7.64 -5.71 6.83
N PRO A 56 -8.94 -6.03 6.81
CA PRO A 56 -9.87 -5.51 5.80
C PRO A 56 -9.96 -3.97 5.78
N ASP A 57 -9.90 -3.33 6.95
CA ASP A 57 -9.98 -1.87 7.05
C ASP A 57 -8.78 -1.16 6.40
N VAL A 58 -7.57 -1.71 6.59
CA VAL A 58 -6.35 -1.21 5.94
C VAL A 58 -6.45 -1.37 4.43
N VAL A 59 -6.88 -2.54 3.97
CA VAL A 59 -7.03 -2.83 2.53
C VAL A 59 -8.02 -1.86 1.89
N ASN A 60 -9.19 -1.68 2.50
CA ASN A 60 -10.21 -0.77 1.99
C ASN A 60 -9.69 0.68 1.95
N ARG A 61 -9.01 1.15 3.01
CA ARG A 61 -8.44 2.49 3.06
C ARG A 61 -7.39 2.71 1.98
N VAL A 62 -6.42 1.81 1.84
CA VAL A 62 -5.33 1.95 0.85
C VAL A 62 -5.89 1.90 -0.57
N ARG A 63 -6.83 0.99 -0.85
CA ARG A 63 -7.51 0.94 -2.15
C ARG A 63 -8.28 2.21 -2.46
N HIS A 64 -8.95 2.79 -1.46
CA HIS A 64 -9.66 4.05 -1.61
C HIS A 64 -8.71 5.21 -1.95
N LEU A 65 -7.63 5.39 -1.18
CA LEU A 65 -6.62 6.42 -1.43
C LEU A 65 -5.97 6.27 -2.82
N ARG A 66 -5.71 5.04 -3.25
CA ARG A 66 -5.20 4.73 -4.60
C ARG A 66 -6.21 5.15 -5.67
N ALA A 67 -7.49 4.84 -5.49
CA ALA A 67 -8.55 5.26 -6.40
C ALA A 67 -8.70 6.78 -6.46
N GLU A 68 -8.58 7.48 -5.34
CA GLU A 68 -8.58 8.96 -5.29
C GLU A 68 -7.39 9.55 -6.03
N ARG A 69 -6.18 9.00 -5.85
CA ARG A 69 -4.98 9.41 -6.60
C ARG A 69 -5.19 9.27 -8.11
N PHE A 70 -5.73 8.13 -8.54
CA PHE A 70 -6.06 7.89 -9.94
C PHE A 70 -7.17 8.81 -10.46
N ALA A 71 -8.20 9.09 -9.66
CA ALA A 71 -9.26 10.03 -10.03
C ALA A 71 -8.74 11.46 -10.17
N PHE A 72 -7.84 11.88 -9.27
CA PHE A 72 -7.14 13.15 -9.34
C PHE A 72 -6.29 13.25 -10.61
N GLU A 73 -5.46 12.23 -10.90
CA GLU A 73 -4.62 12.19 -12.11
C GLU A 73 -5.44 12.23 -13.41
N ARG A 74 -6.61 11.56 -13.45
CA ARG A 74 -7.55 11.63 -14.57
C ARG A 74 -8.13 13.03 -14.73
N ARG A 75 -8.58 13.66 -13.63
CA ARG A 75 -9.18 15.00 -13.66
C ARG A 75 -8.17 16.07 -14.10
N HIS A 76 -6.90 15.90 -13.76
CA HIS A 76 -5.83 16.83 -14.14
C HIS A 76 -5.18 16.51 -15.50
N GLY A 77 -5.75 15.59 -16.29
CA GLY A 77 -5.28 15.29 -17.65
C GLY A 77 -3.87 14.71 -17.73
N ARG A 78 -3.31 14.22 -16.62
CA ARG A 78 -1.95 13.67 -16.55
C ARG A 78 -1.87 12.18 -16.87
N TRP A 79 -3.01 11.50 -16.94
CA TRP A 79 -3.04 10.14 -17.45
C TRP A 79 -2.80 10.18 -18.96
N LYS A 80 -1.56 10.00 -19.39
CA LYS A 80 -1.25 9.80 -20.81
C LYS A 80 -1.98 8.57 -21.28
N SER A 81 -3.05 8.75 -22.05
CA SER A 81 -3.48 7.79 -23.03
C SER A 81 -2.30 7.59 -23.99
N ARG A 82 -1.44 6.62 -23.72
CA ARG A 82 -0.75 5.94 -24.81
C ARG A 82 -1.86 5.19 -25.56
N ALA A 83 -2.56 5.93 -26.42
CA ALA A 83 -3.22 5.34 -27.56
C ALA A 83 -2.12 4.57 -28.30
N PHE A 84 -2.27 3.25 -28.32
CA PHE A 84 -1.53 2.42 -29.25
C PHE A 84 -1.80 2.98 -30.65
N GLN A 85 -0.73 3.36 -31.33
CA GLN A 85 -0.69 3.57 -32.77
C GLN A 85 -0.21 2.27 -33.41
#